data_AF-A0A7S7UUE8-F1
#
_entry.id   AF-A0A7S7UUE8-F1
#
_cell.length_a   1.000
_cell.length_b   1.000
_cell.length_c   1.000
_cell.angle_alpha   90.00
_cell.angle_beta   90.00
_cell.angle_gamma   90.00
#
_symmetry.space_group_name_H-M   'P 1'
#
loop_
_entity.id
_entity.type
_entity.pdbx_description
1 polymer ?
#
loop_
_entity_poly.entity_id
_entity_poly.type
_entity_poly.pdbx_seq_one_letter_code
_entity_poly.pdbx_strand_id
1 'polypeptide(L)'
;MSDNDDVPFNRSFPLKPGIVEEVRPGVRRVLCSNPSPFTFTGTVSYIVGTGNVAIIDPGPDDEAHAAALLDAVRGETVSHIFVTHTHRDHSPNTARIKRATGAPVYAEGPHRASRPRFESEKHNPESGSDRDFVPDIRIAHGDVVEGAGWRLEAVATPGHTANHLAFAWPERKFNFVGDHVMGWSTSIVAPPDGSMIDYMDSLDRLAAREEDLYFSGHGPEIPEGQRFVRFLIRHRKAREASILHRLAKGETDIPTMVRAIYIGIDPRLTTAAGYSVLAHLEDLVARGVVATDGDPVIGGTYRMANA
;
A
#
# COMPACT_ATOMS: atom_id res chain seq x y z
N MET A 1 20.75 -0.68 -25.16
CA MET A 1 19.93 0.45 -24.67
C MET A 1 20.15 0.45 -23.17
N SER A 2 20.59 1.56 -22.58
CA SER A 2 20.92 1.59 -21.15
C SER A 2 19.64 1.43 -20.35
N ASP A 3 19.35 0.20 -19.91
CA ASP A 3 18.34 -0.06 -18.89
C ASP A 3 18.83 0.63 -17.62
N ASN A 4 18.26 1.80 -17.35
CA ASN A 4 18.48 2.45 -16.09
C ASN A 4 17.84 1.55 -15.03
N ASP A 5 18.64 1.05 -14.09
CA ASP A 5 18.21 0.05 -13.09
C ASP A 5 17.27 0.61 -12.03
N ASP A 6 17.02 1.93 -12.07
CA ASP A 6 16.19 2.65 -11.13
C ASP A 6 14.70 2.51 -11.46
N VAL A 7 13.89 2.40 -10.40
CA VAL A 7 12.43 2.42 -10.52
C VAL A 7 11.99 3.75 -11.14
N PRO A 8 11.19 3.76 -12.22
CA PRO A 8 10.81 4.97 -12.93
C PRO A 8 9.70 5.75 -12.19
N PHE A 9 10.03 6.31 -11.02
CA PHE A 9 9.06 7.05 -10.22
C PHE A 9 8.54 8.29 -10.95
N ASN A 10 7.21 8.47 -10.93
CA ASN A 10 6.54 9.67 -11.41
C ASN A 10 6.08 10.52 -10.23
N ARG A 11 6.69 11.70 -10.07
CA ARG A 11 6.35 12.69 -9.03
C ARG A 11 5.59 13.90 -9.59
N SER A 12 5.16 13.84 -10.85
CA SER A 12 4.32 14.88 -11.46
C SER A 12 2.85 14.55 -11.23
N PHE A 13 2.21 15.25 -10.30
CA PHE A 13 0.81 15.03 -9.95
C PHE A 13 0.13 16.36 -9.60
N PRO A 14 -0.35 17.12 -10.61
CA PRO A 14 -0.86 18.47 -10.41
C PRO A 14 -2.34 18.54 -10.01
N LEU A 15 -2.97 17.41 -9.66
CA LEU A 15 -4.36 17.38 -9.22
C LEU A 15 -4.51 18.21 -7.93
N LYS A 16 -5.54 19.05 -7.88
CA LYS A 16 -5.83 19.87 -6.70
C LYS A 16 -6.79 19.11 -5.76
N PRO A 17 -6.60 19.20 -4.43
CA PRO A 17 -7.52 18.58 -3.49
C PRO A 17 -8.98 19.01 -3.70
N GLY A 18 -9.90 18.06 -3.52
CA GLY A 18 -11.35 18.26 -3.68
C GLY A 18 -11.84 18.46 -5.12
N ILE A 19 -10.97 18.52 -6.11
CA ILE A 19 -11.37 18.60 -7.53
C ILE A 19 -11.55 17.19 -8.09
N VAL A 20 -12.69 16.97 -8.75
CA VAL A 20 -12.99 15.72 -9.45
C VAL A 20 -12.33 15.72 -10.82
N GLU A 21 -11.59 14.66 -11.12
CA GLU A 21 -11.01 14.43 -12.44
C GLU A 21 -11.46 13.07 -12.97
N GLU A 22 -12.04 13.03 -14.17
CA GLU A 22 -12.26 11.77 -14.87
C GLU A 22 -10.95 11.33 -15.53
N VAL A 23 -10.28 10.36 -14.93
CA VAL A 23 -8.96 9.90 -15.37
C VAL A 23 -9.07 8.91 -16.53
N ARG A 24 -10.13 8.12 -16.55
CA ARG A 24 -10.50 7.23 -17.65
C ARG A 24 -12.02 7.18 -17.72
N PRO A 25 -12.61 6.84 -18.88
CA PRO A 25 -14.07 6.73 -19.00
C PRO A 25 -14.67 5.84 -17.91
N GLY A 26 -15.52 6.41 -17.05
CA GLY A 26 -16.14 5.69 -15.92
C GLY A 26 -15.24 5.48 -14.70
N VAL A 27 -14.09 6.16 -14.62
CA VAL A 27 -13.23 6.21 -13.43
C VAL A 27 -12.90 7.67 -13.14
N ARG A 28 -13.39 8.16 -12.01
CA ARG A 28 -13.06 9.49 -11.48
C ARG A 28 -12.14 9.34 -10.28
N ARG A 29 -11.35 10.37 -9.99
CA ARG A 29 -10.56 10.48 -8.77
C ARG A 29 -10.79 11.81 -8.06
N VAL A 30 -10.62 11.80 -6.74
CA VAL A 30 -10.62 12.99 -5.88
C VAL A 30 -9.42 12.89 -4.94
N LEU A 31 -8.62 13.95 -4.89
CA LEU A 31 -7.47 14.05 -4.00
C LEU A 31 -7.89 14.66 -2.64
N CYS A 32 -7.50 14.04 -1.54
CA CYS A 32 -7.62 14.60 -0.21
C CYS A 32 -6.47 15.57 0.09
N SER A 33 -6.71 16.62 0.90
CA SER A 33 -5.70 17.63 1.28
C SER A 33 -4.84 17.20 2.48
N ASN A 34 -4.29 15.98 2.45
CA ASN A 34 -3.50 15.39 3.53
C ASN A 34 -2.05 15.06 3.12
N PRO A 35 -1.25 16.01 2.59
CA PRO A 35 0.10 15.73 2.15
C PRO A 35 1.04 15.38 3.31
N SER A 36 1.90 14.40 3.11
CA SER A 36 2.90 13.96 4.09
C SER A 36 4.03 13.17 3.40
N PRO A 37 5.13 12.85 4.11
CA PRO A 37 6.14 11.93 3.59
C PRO A 37 5.60 10.53 3.24
N PHE A 38 4.41 10.15 3.72
CA PHE A 38 3.78 8.85 3.46
C PHE A 38 2.68 8.92 2.40
N THR A 39 1.96 10.02 2.32
CA THR A 39 0.79 10.21 1.44
C THR A 39 1.10 11.06 0.21
N PHE A 40 2.36 11.47 0.03
CA PHE A 40 2.80 12.37 -1.04
C PHE A 40 2.03 13.70 -1.03
N THR A 41 1.27 14.00 -2.08
CA THR A 41 0.39 15.16 -2.16
C THR A 41 -0.96 14.96 -1.46
N GLY A 42 -1.28 13.71 -1.09
CA GLY A 42 -2.52 13.31 -0.42
C GLY A 42 -3.03 11.94 -0.91
N THR A 43 -4.05 11.42 -0.22
CA THR A 43 -4.75 10.19 -0.60
C THR A 43 -5.69 10.43 -1.77
N VAL A 44 -5.71 9.48 -2.71
CA VAL A 44 -6.55 9.50 -3.90
C VAL A 44 -7.69 8.50 -3.72
N SER A 45 -8.91 9.03 -3.62
CA SER A 45 -10.12 8.23 -3.65
C SER A 45 -10.59 8.06 -5.08
N TYR A 46 -11.13 6.89 -5.42
CA TYR A 46 -11.66 6.60 -6.76
C TYR A 46 -13.17 6.40 -6.75
N ILE A 47 -13.83 6.84 -7.82
CA ILE A 47 -15.24 6.58 -8.08
C ILE A 47 -15.33 5.79 -9.39
N VAL A 48 -15.93 4.60 -9.33
CA VAL A 48 -16.01 3.64 -10.42
C VAL A 48 -17.45 3.52 -10.90
N GLY A 49 -17.67 3.66 -12.21
CA GLY A 49 -18.99 3.59 -12.84
C GLY A 49 -19.64 4.94 -13.11
N THR A 50 -20.88 4.89 -13.60
CA THR A 50 -21.72 6.06 -13.93
C THR A 50 -23.19 5.74 -13.62
N GLY A 51 -23.90 6.66 -12.96
CA GLY A 51 -25.28 6.50 -12.51
C GLY A 51 -25.41 5.59 -11.28
N ASN A 52 -24.78 4.41 -11.32
CA ASN A 52 -24.61 3.51 -10.20
C ASN A 52 -23.11 3.27 -9.99
N VAL A 53 -22.58 3.70 -8.84
CA VAL A 53 -21.14 3.87 -8.66
C VAL A 53 -20.63 3.18 -7.40
N ALA A 54 -19.36 2.78 -7.43
CA ALA A 54 -18.60 2.40 -6.25
C ALA A 54 -17.60 3.50 -5.87
N ILE A 55 -17.33 3.67 -4.58
CA ILE A 55 -16.24 4.50 -4.07
C ILE A 55 -15.15 3.57 -3.51
N ILE A 56 -13.89 3.77 -3.90
CA ILE A 56 -12.73 3.06 -3.36
C ILE A 56 -11.92 4.03 -2.51
N ASP A 57 -11.63 3.63 -1.26
CA ASP A 57 -10.91 4.37 -0.22
C ASP A 57 -11.47 5.77 0.04
N PRO A 58 -12.47 5.92 0.91
CA PRO A 58 -13.08 7.21 1.26
C PRO A 58 -12.14 8.27 1.87
N GLY A 59 -10.91 7.90 2.22
CA GLY A 59 -9.89 8.81 2.72
C GLY A 59 -9.81 8.91 4.25
N PRO A 60 -9.00 9.84 4.79
CA PRO A 60 -8.92 10.11 6.22
C PRO A 60 -10.21 10.67 6.80
N ASP A 61 -10.28 10.86 8.12
CA ASP A 61 -11.40 11.59 8.75
C ASP A 61 -11.26 13.08 8.44
N ASP A 62 -11.65 13.43 7.22
CA ASP A 62 -11.60 14.78 6.66
C ASP A 62 -12.98 15.12 6.06
N GLU A 63 -13.65 16.10 6.66
CA GLU A 63 -15.01 16.47 6.27
C GLU A 63 -15.08 17.08 4.88
N ALA A 64 -14.05 17.82 4.47
CA ALA A 64 -14.01 18.49 3.18
C ALA A 64 -13.85 17.48 2.04
N HIS A 65 -13.02 16.46 2.25
CA HIS A 65 -12.85 15.35 1.31
C HIS A 65 -14.11 14.51 1.18
N ALA A 66 -14.78 14.19 2.29
CA ALA A 66 -16.07 13.51 2.24
C ALA A 66 -17.13 14.32 1.51
N ALA A 67 -17.19 15.64 1.75
CA ALA A 67 -18.10 16.53 1.03
C ALA A 67 -17.79 16.55 -0.48
N ALA A 68 -16.52 16.59 -0.87
CA ALA A 68 -16.11 16.52 -2.27
C ALA A 68 -16.52 15.19 -2.94
N LEU A 69 -16.34 14.05 -2.26
CA LEU A 69 -16.80 12.76 -2.75
C LEU A 69 -18.31 12.70 -2.94
N LEU A 70 -19.08 13.22 -1.97
CA LEU A 70 -20.55 13.23 -2.05
C LEU A 70 -21.08 14.19 -3.12
N ASP A 71 -20.40 15.33 -3.33
CA ASP A 71 -20.72 16.24 -4.43
C ASP A 71 -20.41 15.61 -5.80
N ALA A 72 -19.28 14.90 -5.90
CA ALA A 72 -18.84 14.23 -7.13
C ALA A 72 -19.84 13.18 -7.65
N VAL A 73 -20.64 12.60 -6.76
CA VAL A 73 -21.65 11.56 -7.06
C VAL A 73 -23.08 12.08 -6.95
N ARG A 74 -23.27 13.41 -6.92
CA ARG A 74 -24.59 14.03 -6.82
C ARG A 74 -25.48 13.59 -8.00
N GLY A 75 -26.66 13.05 -7.68
CA GLY A 75 -27.59 12.53 -8.68
C GLY A 75 -27.31 11.10 -9.13
N GLU A 76 -26.27 10.46 -8.60
CA GLU A 76 -25.95 9.05 -8.80
C GLU A 76 -26.28 8.24 -7.53
N THR A 77 -26.36 6.92 -7.68
CA THR A 77 -26.47 5.98 -6.56
C THR A 77 -25.09 5.42 -6.25
N VAL A 78 -24.55 5.75 -5.07
CA VAL A 78 -23.40 5.01 -4.52
C VAL A 78 -23.93 3.67 -4.03
N SER A 79 -23.57 2.59 -4.73
CA SER A 79 -24.04 1.24 -4.42
C SER A 79 -23.06 0.46 -3.56
N HIS A 80 -21.77 0.82 -3.59
CA HIS A 80 -20.69 0.09 -2.92
C HIS A 80 -19.61 1.05 -2.41
N ILE A 81 -19.04 0.73 -1.25
CA ILE A 81 -17.82 1.36 -0.74
C ILE A 81 -16.78 0.26 -0.56
N PHE A 82 -15.62 0.40 -1.20
CA PHE A 82 -14.49 -0.50 -1.04
C PHE A 82 -13.39 0.18 -0.23
N VAL A 83 -12.74 -0.59 0.64
CA VAL A 83 -11.54 -0.15 1.37
C VAL A 83 -10.42 -1.13 1.07
N THR A 84 -9.31 -0.61 0.56
CA THR A 84 -8.12 -1.39 0.22
C THR A 84 -7.48 -1.94 1.49
N HIS A 85 -7.32 -1.09 2.52
CA HIS A 85 -6.76 -1.48 3.81
C HIS A 85 -7.09 -0.44 4.90
N THR A 86 -6.70 -0.76 6.13
CA THR A 86 -7.11 -0.03 7.33
C THR A 86 -6.13 1.05 7.79
N HIS A 87 -5.29 1.62 6.92
CA HIS A 87 -4.55 2.82 7.33
C HIS A 87 -5.50 4.03 7.37
N ARG A 88 -5.22 4.94 8.31
CA ARG A 88 -6.10 6.07 8.66
C ARG A 88 -6.27 7.07 7.55
N ASP A 89 -5.47 7.03 6.51
CA ASP A 89 -5.66 7.89 5.37
C ASP A 89 -6.54 7.26 4.29
N HIS A 90 -6.96 6.00 4.43
CA HIS A 90 -7.86 5.31 3.49
C HIS A 90 -9.27 5.06 4.04
N SER A 91 -9.38 4.60 5.29
CA SER A 91 -10.62 4.03 5.82
C SER A 91 -11.54 4.95 6.65
N PRO A 92 -11.08 5.94 7.44
CA PRO A 92 -11.95 6.57 8.45
C PRO A 92 -13.19 7.28 7.91
N ASN A 93 -13.12 7.89 6.73
CA ASN A 93 -14.29 8.54 6.12
C ASN A 93 -15.39 7.56 5.70
N THR A 94 -15.12 6.26 5.68
CA THR A 94 -16.09 5.21 5.33
C THR A 94 -17.38 5.35 6.13
N ALA A 95 -17.31 5.58 7.44
CA ALA A 95 -18.50 5.71 8.27
C ALA A 95 -19.38 6.90 7.85
N ARG A 96 -18.74 8.01 7.43
CA ARG A 96 -19.43 9.22 6.97
C ARG A 96 -20.09 9.01 5.60
N ILE A 97 -19.35 8.43 4.64
CA ILE A 97 -19.87 8.13 3.31
C ILE A 97 -21.01 7.10 3.38
N LYS A 98 -20.84 6.04 4.19
CA LYS A 98 -21.89 5.04 4.42
C LYS A 98 -23.16 5.66 5.00
N ARG A 99 -23.06 6.51 6.04
CA ARG A 99 -24.24 7.19 6.61
C ARG A 99 -24.97 8.06 5.59
N ALA A 100 -24.23 8.71 4.69
CA ALA A 100 -24.80 9.60 3.68
C ALA A 100 -25.46 8.84 2.50
N THR A 101 -24.98 7.63 2.18
CA THR A 101 -25.35 6.91 0.96
C THR A 101 -26.17 5.64 1.20
N GLY A 102 -26.04 5.03 2.38
CA GLY A 102 -26.59 3.70 2.68
C GLY A 102 -25.82 2.54 2.03
N ALA A 103 -24.74 2.81 1.31
CA ALA A 103 -23.98 1.78 0.59
C ALA A 103 -23.26 0.82 1.57
N PRO A 104 -23.31 -0.51 1.34
CA PRO A 104 -22.51 -1.47 2.10
C PRO A 104 -21.00 -1.30 1.84
N VAL A 105 -20.22 -1.59 2.88
CA VAL A 105 -18.75 -1.51 2.88
C VAL A 105 -18.14 -2.89 2.66
N TYR A 106 -17.23 -2.98 1.69
CA TYR A 106 -16.48 -4.18 1.32
C TYR A 106 -15.00 -3.98 1.61
N ALA A 107 -14.39 -4.92 2.33
CA ALA A 107 -12.95 -4.98 2.57
C ALA A 107 -12.56 -6.41 2.98
N GLU A 108 -11.28 -6.70 3.14
CA GLU A 108 -10.85 -8.01 3.64
C GLU A 108 -11.31 -8.25 5.10
N GLY A 109 -11.19 -7.21 5.94
CA GLY A 109 -11.51 -7.33 7.35
C GLY A 109 -10.95 -6.18 8.20
N PRO A 110 -11.14 -6.25 9.52
CA PRO A 110 -10.56 -5.29 10.46
C PRO A 110 -9.03 -5.37 10.43
N HIS A 111 -8.39 -4.34 10.95
CA HIS A 111 -6.93 -4.28 11.05
C HIS A 111 -6.39 -5.49 11.83
N ARG A 112 -5.33 -6.09 11.29
CA ARG A 112 -4.49 -7.08 11.98
C ARG A 112 -3.02 -6.87 11.60
N ALA A 113 -2.14 -7.23 12.51
CA ALA A 113 -0.72 -7.35 12.20
C ALA A 113 -0.46 -8.60 11.34
N SER A 114 0.59 -8.57 10.51
CA SER A 114 1.05 -9.72 9.71
C SER A 114 1.61 -10.83 10.60
N ARG A 115 2.19 -10.48 11.75
CA ARG A 115 2.62 -11.40 12.80
C ARG A 115 2.27 -10.86 14.19
N PRO A 116 2.20 -11.72 15.23
CA PRO A 116 2.14 -11.26 16.60
C PRO A 116 3.34 -10.37 16.94
N ARG A 117 3.11 -9.42 17.85
CA ARG A 117 4.18 -8.62 18.45
C ARG A 117 5.02 -9.50 19.38
N PHE A 118 6.34 -9.37 19.29
CA PHE A 118 7.23 -10.01 20.26
C PHE A 118 7.25 -9.21 21.57
N GLU A 119 7.42 -9.89 22.72
CA GLU A 119 7.57 -9.21 24.02
C GLU A 119 8.78 -8.27 24.05
N SER A 120 9.80 -8.57 23.24
CA SER A 120 11.02 -7.79 23.09
C SER A 120 10.84 -6.51 22.23
N GLU A 121 9.71 -6.32 21.55
CA GLU A 121 9.42 -5.13 20.75
C GLU A 121 9.03 -3.93 21.61
N LYS A 122 10.01 -3.08 21.89
CA LYS A 122 9.83 -1.86 22.71
C LYS A 122 9.23 -0.67 21.96
N HIS A 123 9.14 -0.75 20.64
CA HIS A 123 8.67 0.33 19.79
C HIS A 123 7.47 -0.14 18.95
N ASN A 124 6.49 0.73 18.77
CA ASN A 124 5.43 0.55 17.78
C ASN A 124 5.72 1.48 16.61
N PRO A 125 5.87 0.98 15.37
CA PRO A 125 5.67 1.88 14.25
C PRO A 125 4.21 2.34 14.34
N GLU A 126 3.98 3.62 14.63
CA GLU A 126 2.65 4.19 14.45
C GLU A 126 2.38 4.26 12.94
N SER A 127 1.93 3.14 12.37
CA SER A 127 1.41 3.04 11.00
C SER A 127 0.11 3.82 10.84
N GLY A 128 -0.45 4.36 11.93
CA GLY A 128 -1.69 5.10 11.90
C GLY A 128 -2.84 4.21 11.43
N SER A 129 -2.97 3.00 11.95
CA SER A 129 -4.09 2.11 11.57
C SER A 129 -5.41 2.51 12.24
N ASP A 130 -6.50 2.41 11.48
CA ASP A 130 -7.89 2.50 11.93
C ASP A 130 -8.32 1.13 12.48
N ARG A 131 -8.23 0.99 13.79
CA ARG A 131 -8.51 -0.28 14.50
C ARG A 131 -9.99 -0.50 14.78
N ASP A 132 -10.80 0.53 14.62
CA ASP A 132 -12.25 0.47 14.83
C ASP A 132 -12.99 0.13 13.53
N PHE A 133 -12.28 0.14 12.39
CA PHE A 133 -12.84 -0.25 11.10
C PHE A 133 -13.31 -1.71 11.09
N VAL A 134 -14.58 -1.89 10.71
CA VAL A 134 -15.18 -3.20 10.43
C VAL A 134 -16.03 -3.05 9.16
N PRO A 135 -15.77 -3.82 8.09
CA PRO A 135 -16.60 -3.78 6.90
C PRO A 135 -17.95 -4.47 7.13
N ASP A 136 -18.97 -4.12 6.35
CA ASP A 136 -20.25 -4.84 6.35
C ASP A 136 -20.10 -6.22 5.74
N ILE A 137 -19.30 -6.30 4.68
CA ILE A 137 -19.09 -7.51 3.89
C ILE A 137 -17.59 -7.74 3.80
N ARG A 138 -17.15 -8.90 4.28
CA ARG A 138 -15.77 -9.36 4.11
C ARG A 138 -15.63 -10.02 2.75
N ILE A 139 -14.59 -9.65 2.01
CA ILE A 139 -14.26 -10.22 0.70
C ILE A 139 -12.81 -10.72 0.70
N ALA A 140 -12.60 -11.88 0.09
CA ALA A 140 -11.31 -12.54 0.01
C ALA A 140 -10.73 -12.46 -1.40
N HIS A 141 -9.49 -12.93 -1.55
CA HIS A 141 -8.87 -13.07 -2.88
C HIS A 141 -9.76 -13.88 -3.83
N GLY A 142 -10.00 -13.35 -5.03
CA GLY A 142 -10.79 -13.97 -6.08
C GLY A 142 -12.30 -13.69 -5.98
N ASP A 143 -12.77 -13.10 -4.88
CA ASP A 143 -14.16 -12.66 -4.79
C ASP A 143 -14.42 -11.53 -5.80
N VAL A 144 -15.61 -11.56 -6.39
CA VAL A 144 -16.02 -10.62 -7.43
C VAL A 144 -17.24 -9.87 -6.94
N VAL A 145 -17.19 -8.54 -7.04
CA VAL A 145 -18.29 -7.65 -6.71
C VAL A 145 -18.66 -6.83 -7.95
N GLU A 146 -19.95 -6.77 -8.26
CA GLU A 146 -20.47 -6.20 -9.49
C GLU A 146 -21.53 -5.13 -9.20
N GLY A 147 -21.51 -4.08 -10.01
CA GLY A 147 -22.58 -3.09 -10.08
C GLY A 147 -22.98 -2.84 -11.53
N ALA A 148 -23.86 -1.87 -11.76
CA ALA A 148 -24.29 -1.59 -13.12
C ALA A 148 -23.15 -0.94 -13.93
N GLY A 149 -22.57 -1.71 -14.85
CA GLY A 149 -21.52 -1.23 -15.77
C GLY A 149 -20.09 -1.29 -15.20
N TRP A 150 -19.89 -1.88 -14.03
CA TRP A 150 -18.56 -2.10 -13.46
C TRP A 150 -18.48 -3.43 -12.71
N ARG A 151 -17.25 -3.98 -12.65
CA ARG A 151 -16.95 -5.28 -12.04
C ARG A 151 -15.56 -5.22 -11.43
N LEU A 152 -15.44 -5.58 -10.15
CA LEU A 152 -14.18 -5.57 -9.41
C LEU A 152 -13.92 -6.95 -8.79
N GLU A 153 -12.77 -7.54 -9.13
CA GLU A 153 -12.21 -8.72 -8.49
C GLU A 153 -11.27 -8.29 -7.35
N ALA A 154 -11.47 -8.84 -6.16
CA ALA A 154 -10.61 -8.63 -5.02
C ALA A 154 -9.30 -9.42 -5.18
N VAL A 155 -8.18 -8.72 -5.12
CA VAL A 155 -6.85 -9.32 -5.19
C VAL A 155 -6.14 -9.08 -3.87
N ALA A 156 -6.06 -10.11 -3.01
CA ALA A 156 -5.27 -9.99 -1.79
C ALA A 156 -3.82 -9.65 -2.14
N THR A 157 -3.30 -8.61 -1.52
CA THR A 157 -1.94 -8.11 -1.69
C THR A 157 -1.34 -7.77 -0.33
N PRO A 158 -1.31 -8.72 0.63
CA PRO A 158 -0.72 -8.48 1.94
C PRO A 158 0.76 -8.09 1.82
N GLY A 159 1.29 -7.48 2.88
CA GLY A 159 2.71 -7.16 3.00
C GLY A 159 2.96 -5.71 3.36
N HIS A 160 2.25 -4.76 2.74
CA HIS A 160 2.17 -3.40 3.30
C HIS A 160 1.39 -3.42 4.62
N THR A 161 0.20 -4.03 4.57
CA THR A 161 -0.63 -4.41 5.72
C THR A 161 -1.22 -5.80 5.46
N ALA A 162 -1.57 -6.53 6.52
CA ALA A 162 -2.03 -7.92 6.39
C ALA A 162 -3.41 -8.06 5.74
N ASN A 163 -4.26 -7.05 5.82
CA ASN A 163 -5.61 -7.01 5.26
C ASN A 163 -5.70 -6.23 3.93
N HIS A 164 -4.57 -6.00 3.26
CA HIS A 164 -4.55 -5.21 2.03
C HIS A 164 -5.17 -5.97 0.84
N LEU A 165 -6.10 -5.32 0.15
CA LEU A 165 -6.67 -5.72 -1.13
C LEU A 165 -6.32 -4.68 -2.20
N ALA A 166 -6.01 -5.18 -3.39
CA ALA A 166 -6.20 -4.45 -4.63
C ALA A 166 -7.54 -4.84 -5.27
N PHE A 167 -8.09 -4.00 -6.14
CA PHE A 167 -9.34 -4.27 -6.86
C PHE A 167 -9.09 -4.23 -8.36
N ALA A 168 -9.12 -5.39 -9.01
CA ALA A 168 -8.90 -5.51 -10.44
C ALA A 168 -10.21 -5.39 -11.22
N TRP A 169 -10.16 -4.72 -12.36
CA TRP A 169 -11.22 -4.69 -13.36
C TRP A 169 -10.69 -5.30 -14.67
N PRO A 170 -10.76 -6.64 -14.82
CA PRO A 170 -10.10 -7.36 -15.91
C PRO A 170 -10.51 -6.90 -17.30
N GLU A 171 -11.81 -6.65 -17.52
CA GLU A 171 -12.37 -6.22 -18.81
C GLU A 171 -11.79 -4.88 -19.28
N ARG A 172 -11.35 -4.04 -18.33
CA ARG A 172 -10.75 -2.73 -18.59
C ARG A 172 -9.22 -2.75 -18.50
N LYS A 173 -8.63 -3.87 -18.03
CA LYS A 173 -7.21 -4.01 -17.70
C LYS A 173 -6.73 -2.98 -16.66
N PHE A 174 -7.60 -2.63 -15.72
CA PHE A 174 -7.37 -1.64 -14.67
C PHE A 174 -7.18 -2.33 -13.32
N ASN A 175 -6.29 -1.83 -12.46
CA ASN A 175 -6.15 -2.34 -11.10
C ASN A 175 -5.99 -1.20 -10.08
N PHE A 176 -6.86 -1.16 -9.08
CA PHE A 176 -6.77 -0.22 -7.96
C PHE A 176 -5.92 -0.85 -6.87
N VAL A 177 -4.64 -0.49 -6.85
CA VAL A 177 -3.58 -1.21 -6.11
C VAL A 177 -3.30 -0.66 -4.71
N GLY A 178 -4.05 0.36 -4.28
CA GLY A 178 -3.87 1.00 -2.98
C GLY A 178 -2.41 1.37 -2.74
N ASP A 179 -1.89 0.97 -1.59
CA ASP A 179 -0.53 1.28 -1.15
C ASP A 179 0.46 0.15 -1.40
N HIS A 180 0.02 -0.96 -2.01
CA HIS A 180 0.91 -2.06 -2.35
C HIS A 180 1.90 -1.70 -3.47
N VAL A 181 1.45 -0.88 -4.43
CA VAL A 181 2.26 -0.35 -5.52
C VAL A 181 1.97 1.13 -5.67
N MET A 182 2.98 1.98 -5.50
CA MET A 182 2.85 3.44 -5.67
C MET A 182 3.76 3.95 -6.79
N GLY A 183 3.25 4.87 -7.61
CA GLY A 183 3.97 5.41 -8.75
C GLY A 183 5.08 6.42 -8.39
N TRP A 184 5.04 6.99 -7.19
CA TRP A 184 5.90 8.11 -6.78
C TRP A 184 7.03 7.72 -5.81
N SER A 185 6.89 6.57 -5.15
CA SER A 185 7.85 6.00 -4.19
C SER A 185 7.63 4.49 -4.02
N THR A 186 8.50 3.82 -3.27
CA THR A 186 8.25 2.43 -2.82
C THR A 186 7.33 2.40 -1.61
N SER A 187 6.47 1.39 -1.52
CA SER A 187 5.66 1.12 -0.32
C SER A 187 6.50 0.91 0.93
N ILE A 188 5.99 1.32 2.08
CA ILE A 188 6.62 0.97 3.36
C ILE A 188 6.17 -0.43 3.74
N VAL A 189 7.11 -1.25 4.18
CA VAL A 189 6.82 -2.56 4.75
C VAL A 189 7.36 -2.52 6.16
N ALA A 190 6.47 -2.46 7.16
CA ALA A 190 6.85 -2.22 8.54
C ALA A 190 6.27 -3.27 9.49
N PRO A 191 7.08 -4.25 9.94
CA PRO A 191 6.66 -5.20 10.95
C PRO A 191 6.28 -4.52 12.28
N PRO A 192 5.29 -5.07 13.02
CA PRO A 192 4.60 -6.32 12.74
C PRO A 192 3.43 -6.18 11.74
N ASP A 193 3.04 -4.97 11.35
CA ASP A 193 1.87 -4.74 10.49
C ASP A 193 2.09 -5.20 9.05
N GLY A 194 3.30 -4.97 8.53
CA GLY A 194 3.77 -5.42 7.23
C GLY A 194 4.77 -6.57 7.29
N SER A 195 4.95 -7.24 6.17
CA SER A 195 5.77 -8.45 6.00
C SER A 195 6.45 -8.40 4.62
N MET A 196 7.78 -8.54 4.57
CA MET A 196 8.50 -8.54 3.29
C MET A 196 8.22 -9.80 2.48
N ILE A 197 7.99 -10.93 3.15
CA ILE A 197 7.62 -12.20 2.53
C ILE A 197 6.30 -12.01 1.75
N ASP A 198 5.25 -11.58 2.46
CA ASP A 198 3.93 -11.36 1.85
C ASP A 198 3.97 -10.27 0.77
N TYR A 199 4.78 -9.22 1.00
CA TYR A 199 4.94 -8.14 0.03
C TYR A 199 5.53 -8.64 -1.28
N MET A 200 6.60 -9.44 -1.22
CA MET A 200 7.24 -9.98 -2.42
C MET A 200 6.33 -11.00 -3.13
N ASP A 201 5.65 -11.88 -2.40
CA ASP A 201 4.69 -12.83 -2.98
C ASP A 201 3.52 -12.12 -3.67
N SER A 202 3.07 -11.00 -3.10
CA SER A 202 2.00 -10.17 -3.67
C SER A 202 2.46 -9.39 -4.90
N LEU A 203 3.71 -8.91 -4.94
CA LEU A 203 4.29 -8.35 -6.16
C LEU A 203 4.39 -9.41 -7.27
N ASP A 204 4.82 -10.63 -6.95
CA ASP A 204 4.88 -11.72 -7.93
C ASP A 204 3.48 -12.07 -8.45
N ARG A 205 2.46 -12.10 -7.58
CA ARG A 205 1.05 -12.23 -7.97
C ARG A 205 0.63 -11.13 -8.93
N LEU A 206 0.90 -9.86 -8.61
CA LEU A 206 0.56 -8.72 -9.48
C LEU A 206 1.31 -8.75 -10.82
N ALA A 207 2.57 -9.20 -10.85
CA ALA A 207 3.36 -9.32 -12.07
C ALA A 207 2.79 -10.37 -13.04
N ALA A 208 2.05 -11.35 -12.54
CA ALA A 208 1.44 -12.42 -13.32
C ALA A 208 0.01 -12.10 -13.83
N ARG A 209 -0.61 -11.01 -13.37
CA ARG A 209 -1.97 -10.61 -13.79
C ARG A 209 -1.95 -9.79 -15.08
N GLU A 210 -3.06 -9.72 -15.81
CA GLU A 210 -3.13 -9.04 -17.13
C GLU A 210 -3.47 -7.54 -17.09
N GLU A 211 -3.85 -6.99 -15.92
CA GLU A 211 -4.11 -5.56 -15.81
C GLU A 211 -2.80 -4.78 -15.92
N ASP A 212 -2.79 -3.69 -16.70
CA ASP A 212 -1.56 -2.97 -17.05
C ASP A 212 -1.64 -1.46 -16.79
N LEU A 213 -2.80 -0.97 -16.34
CA LEU A 213 -2.96 0.39 -15.83
C LEU A 213 -3.33 0.34 -14.35
N TYR A 214 -2.44 0.81 -13.49
CA TYR A 214 -2.68 0.81 -12.05
C TYR A 214 -3.06 2.19 -11.52
N PHE A 215 -3.96 2.18 -10.54
CA PHE A 215 -4.47 3.31 -9.79
C PHE A 215 -4.04 3.15 -8.33
N SER A 216 -3.04 3.92 -7.88
CA SER A 216 -2.49 3.84 -6.53
C SER A 216 -3.23 4.73 -5.54
N GLY A 217 -3.13 4.41 -4.25
CA GLY A 217 -3.67 5.24 -3.16
C GLY A 217 -3.09 6.65 -3.12
N HIS A 218 -1.90 6.84 -3.71
CA HIS A 218 -1.20 8.11 -3.76
C HIS A 218 -0.57 8.37 -5.12
N GLY A 219 -0.66 9.62 -5.58
CA GLY A 219 0.03 10.09 -6.79
C GLY A 219 -0.64 9.68 -8.11
N PRO A 220 0.11 9.76 -9.23
CA PRO A 220 -0.42 9.55 -10.56
C PRO A 220 -0.69 8.07 -10.85
N GLU A 221 -1.45 7.81 -11.93
CA GLU A 221 -1.61 6.47 -12.49
C GLU A 221 -0.25 5.88 -12.89
N ILE A 222 -0.15 4.56 -12.85
CA ILE A 222 1.05 3.80 -13.23
C ILE A 222 0.75 3.04 -14.52
N PRO A 223 1.16 3.57 -15.70
CA PRO A 223 1.11 2.81 -16.94
C PRO A 223 2.17 1.71 -16.93
N GLU A 224 1.97 0.66 -17.74
CA GLU A 224 2.84 -0.52 -17.77
C GLU A 224 2.99 -1.14 -16.36
N GLY A 225 1.86 -1.29 -15.64
CA GLY A 225 1.80 -1.68 -14.24
C GLY A 225 2.60 -2.95 -13.94
N GLN A 226 2.52 -3.97 -14.79
CA GLN A 226 3.31 -5.20 -14.61
C GLN A 226 4.83 -4.92 -14.71
N ARG A 227 5.24 -4.04 -15.63
CA ARG A 227 6.63 -3.65 -15.81
C ARG A 227 7.12 -2.87 -14.59
N PHE A 228 6.31 -1.96 -14.07
CA PHE A 228 6.60 -1.23 -12.84
C PHE A 228 6.79 -2.16 -11.65
N VAL A 229 5.91 -3.15 -11.49
CA VAL A 229 6.05 -4.19 -10.45
C VAL A 229 7.37 -4.95 -10.58
N ARG A 230 7.79 -5.33 -11.80
CA ARG A 230 9.10 -5.97 -12.02
C ARG A 230 10.28 -5.08 -11.60
N PHE A 231 10.19 -3.77 -11.82
CA PHE A 231 11.18 -2.82 -11.28
C PHE A 231 11.19 -2.82 -9.75
N LEU A 232 10.01 -2.84 -9.09
CA LEU A 232 9.93 -2.92 -7.62
C LEU A 232 10.53 -4.22 -7.07
N ILE A 233 10.21 -5.37 -7.67
CA ILE A 233 10.79 -6.67 -7.29
C ILE A 233 12.32 -6.61 -7.34
N ARG A 234 12.87 -6.08 -8.45
CA ARG A 234 14.32 -5.93 -8.61
C ARG A 234 14.90 -4.97 -7.57
N HIS A 235 14.22 -3.85 -7.29
CA HIS A 235 14.65 -2.88 -6.28
C HIS A 235 14.72 -3.51 -4.88
N ARG A 236 13.74 -4.32 -4.49
CA ARG A 236 13.73 -5.03 -3.20
C ARG A 236 14.83 -6.07 -3.11
N LYS A 237 15.08 -6.84 -4.17
CA LYS A 237 16.19 -7.79 -4.23
C LYS A 237 17.55 -7.09 -4.13
N ALA A 238 17.71 -5.92 -4.76
CA ALA A 238 18.92 -5.09 -4.63
C ALA A 238 19.09 -4.52 -3.21
N ARG A 239 17.99 -4.17 -2.53
CA ARG A 239 17.99 -3.75 -1.12
C ARG A 239 18.45 -4.89 -0.21
N GLU A 240 17.90 -6.09 -0.39
CA GLU A 240 18.32 -7.29 0.34
C GLU A 240 19.82 -7.57 0.15
N ALA A 241 20.31 -7.57 -1.09
CA ALA A 241 21.73 -7.75 -1.39
C ALA A 241 22.60 -6.69 -0.69
N SER A 242 22.11 -5.45 -0.60
CA SER A 242 22.81 -4.39 0.13
C SER A 242 22.87 -4.66 1.63
N ILE A 243 21.78 -5.15 2.24
CA ILE A 243 21.73 -5.55 3.67
C ILE A 243 22.72 -6.67 3.94
N LEU A 244 22.72 -7.72 3.12
CA LEU A 244 23.66 -8.85 3.23
C LEU A 244 25.12 -8.38 3.10
N HIS A 245 25.40 -7.47 2.18
CA HIS A 245 26.74 -6.88 2.04
C HIS A 245 27.20 -6.10 3.27
N ARG A 246 26.28 -5.39 3.94
CA ARG A 246 26.58 -4.69 5.21
C ARG A 246 26.87 -5.66 6.34
N LEU A 247 26.06 -6.71 6.48
CA LEU A 247 26.29 -7.79 7.44
C LEU A 247 27.65 -8.48 7.22
N ALA A 248 28.00 -8.79 5.97
CA ALA A 248 29.28 -9.39 5.62
C ALA A 248 30.49 -8.50 5.96
N LYS A 249 30.31 -7.17 6.06
CA LYS A 249 31.33 -6.22 6.52
C LYS A 249 31.43 -6.11 8.05
N GLY A 250 30.57 -6.81 8.79
CA GLY A 250 30.54 -6.78 10.25
C GLY A 250 29.64 -5.70 10.85
N GLU A 251 28.83 -5.00 10.05
CA GLU A 251 27.75 -4.16 10.59
C GLU A 251 26.65 -5.07 11.15
N THR A 252 26.16 -4.81 12.37
CA THR A 252 25.22 -5.72 13.06
C THR A 252 23.89 -5.07 13.45
N ASP A 253 23.80 -3.74 13.43
CA ASP A 253 22.60 -2.99 13.84
C ASP A 253 21.92 -2.28 12.67
N ILE A 254 20.58 -2.21 12.72
CA ILE A 254 19.75 -1.58 11.68
C ILE A 254 20.09 -0.09 11.46
N PRO A 255 20.26 0.75 12.50
CA PRO A 255 20.64 2.15 12.29
C PRO A 255 21.92 2.34 11.45
N THR A 256 22.95 1.52 11.67
CA THR A 256 24.18 1.55 10.86
C THR A 256 23.91 1.17 9.41
N MET A 257 23.16 0.07 9.17
CA MET A 257 22.77 -0.33 7.82
C MET A 257 21.95 0.75 7.11
N VAL A 258 20.99 1.38 7.80
CA VAL A 258 20.16 2.44 7.22
C VAL A 258 21.02 3.61 6.75
N ARG A 259 21.94 4.12 7.60
CA ARG A 259 22.86 5.21 7.22
C ARG A 259 23.70 4.86 6.00
N ALA A 260 24.09 3.58 5.86
CA ALA A 260 24.99 3.14 4.81
C ALA A 260 24.27 2.79 3.48
N ILE A 261 23.00 2.41 3.53
CA ILE A 261 22.22 1.95 2.37
C ILE A 261 21.28 3.05 1.83
N TYR A 262 20.77 3.94 2.69
CA TYR A 262 19.81 5.01 2.31
C TYR A 262 20.49 6.38 2.25
N ILE A 263 21.43 6.52 1.31
CA ILE A 263 22.18 7.77 1.11
C ILE A 263 21.23 8.89 0.66
N GLY A 264 21.22 10.02 1.38
CA GLY A 264 20.41 11.19 1.04
C GLY A 264 18.92 11.05 1.35
N ILE A 265 18.52 10.07 2.16
CA ILE A 265 17.13 9.94 2.63
C ILE A 265 16.72 11.17 3.44
N ASP A 266 15.45 11.58 3.29
CA ASP A 266 14.84 12.58 4.18
C ASP A 266 14.96 12.09 5.64
N PRO A 267 15.51 12.89 6.57
CA PRO A 267 15.65 12.49 7.97
C PRO A 267 14.35 11.97 8.60
N ARG A 268 13.19 12.49 8.17
CA ARG A 268 11.85 12.07 8.64
C ARG A 268 11.50 10.63 8.25
N LEU A 269 12.14 10.08 7.21
CA LEU A 269 11.93 8.73 6.70
C LEU A 269 12.93 7.71 7.24
N THR A 270 13.92 8.13 8.04
CA THR A 270 14.96 7.22 8.58
C THR A 270 14.36 6.08 9.38
N THR A 271 13.36 6.35 10.23
CA THR A 271 12.67 5.32 11.02
C THR A 271 11.93 4.34 10.12
N ALA A 272 11.19 4.83 9.12
CA ALA A 272 10.48 3.98 8.16
C ALA A 272 11.45 3.10 7.34
N ALA A 273 12.61 3.64 6.93
CA ALA A 273 13.65 2.86 6.29
C ALA A 273 14.20 1.76 7.22
N GLY A 274 14.35 2.04 8.52
CA GLY A 274 14.71 1.04 9.53
C GLY A 274 13.72 -0.12 9.60
N TYR A 275 12.42 0.16 9.61
CA TYR A 275 11.40 -0.89 9.57
C TYR A 275 11.38 -1.66 8.25
N SER A 276 11.66 -1.02 7.12
CA SER A 276 11.83 -1.74 5.86
C SER A 276 13.07 -2.65 5.87
N VAL A 277 14.16 -2.27 6.55
CA VAL A 277 15.32 -3.15 6.78
C VAL A 277 14.96 -4.31 7.71
N LEU A 278 14.21 -4.04 8.79
CA LEU A 278 13.69 -5.07 9.68
C LEU A 278 12.86 -6.12 8.92
N ALA A 279 11.96 -5.67 8.03
CA ALA A 279 11.15 -6.58 7.23
C ALA A 279 11.99 -7.54 6.37
N HIS A 280 13.08 -7.05 5.77
CA HIS A 280 14.03 -7.88 5.05
C HIS A 280 14.78 -8.84 6.00
N LEU A 281 15.18 -8.37 7.18
CA LEU A 281 15.89 -9.19 8.16
C LEU A 281 15.01 -10.32 8.72
N GLU A 282 13.72 -10.08 8.94
CA GLU A 282 12.77 -11.13 9.35
C GLU A 282 12.68 -12.25 8.31
N ASP A 283 12.55 -11.90 7.02
CA ASP A 283 12.58 -12.86 5.92
C ASP A 283 13.92 -13.62 5.86
N LEU A 284 15.04 -12.89 5.92
CA LEU A 284 16.38 -13.49 5.88
C LEU A 284 16.65 -14.43 7.07
N VAL A 285 16.12 -14.12 8.25
CA VAL A 285 16.17 -14.99 9.44
C VAL A 285 15.28 -16.21 9.24
N ALA A 286 14.06 -16.05 8.73
CA ALA A 286 13.15 -17.16 8.43
C ALA A 286 13.75 -18.13 7.39
N ARG A 287 14.51 -17.62 6.42
CA ARG A 287 15.24 -18.42 5.41
C ARG A 287 16.56 -19.00 5.92
N GLY A 288 16.98 -18.70 7.16
CA GLY A 288 18.24 -19.17 7.73
C GLY A 288 19.50 -18.57 7.09
N VAL A 289 19.38 -17.45 6.37
CA VAL A 289 20.51 -16.74 5.73
C VAL A 289 21.19 -15.80 6.73
N VAL A 290 20.41 -15.22 7.62
CA VAL A 290 20.85 -14.33 8.70
C VAL A 290 20.47 -14.94 10.03
N ALA A 291 21.29 -14.74 11.05
CA ALA A 291 20.99 -15.11 12.42
C ALA A 291 20.87 -13.86 13.30
N THR A 292 20.03 -13.97 14.33
CA THR A 292 19.89 -12.98 15.40
C THR A 292 19.78 -13.72 16.74
N ASP A 293 20.14 -13.07 17.83
CA ASP A 293 19.95 -13.63 19.17
C ASP A 293 18.57 -13.22 19.69
N GLY A 294 17.66 -14.18 19.83
CA GLY A 294 16.27 -13.94 20.23
C GLY A 294 15.38 -13.57 19.05
N ASP A 295 14.43 -12.66 19.28
CA ASP A 295 13.45 -12.25 18.27
C ASP A 295 14.04 -11.24 17.27
N PRO A 296 13.67 -11.30 15.98
CA PRO A 296 14.04 -10.28 15.01
C PRO A 296 13.23 -9.00 15.27
N VAL A 297 13.86 -8.01 15.91
CA VAL A 297 13.26 -6.72 16.27
C VAL A 297 14.11 -5.54 15.82
N ILE A 298 13.52 -4.34 15.77
CA ILE A 298 14.18 -3.11 15.28
C ILE A 298 15.49 -2.76 16.03
N GLY A 299 15.57 -3.14 17.31
CA GLY A 299 16.76 -2.94 18.16
C GLY A 299 17.65 -4.18 18.29
N GLY A 300 17.38 -5.23 17.52
CA GLY A 300 18.14 -6.48 17.53
C GLY A 300 19.52 -6.34 16.86
N THR A 301 20.35 -7.37 17.03
CA THR A 301 21.63 -7.49 16.33
C THR A 301 21.59 -8.67 15.38
N TYR A 302 22.22 -8.51 14.23
CA TYR A 302 22.11 -9.46 13.12
C TYR A 302 23.51 -9.81 12.60
N ARG A 303 23.66 -11.04 12.12
CA ARG A 303 24.90 -11.56 11.54
C ARG A 303 24.60 -12.54 10.42
N MET A 304 25.54 -12.75 9.51
CA MET A 304 25.44 -13.85 8.56
C MET A 304 25.28 -15.17 9.32
N ALA A 305 24.37 -16.04 8.88
CA ALA A 305 24.32 -17.40 9.40
C ALA A 305 25.61 -18.13 9.00
N ASN A 306 26.18 -18.92 9.91
CA ASN A 306 27.31 -19.77 9.58
C ASN A 306 26.81 -20.88 8.65
N ALA A 307 27.39 -20.97 7.45
CA ALA A 307 27.16 -22.08 6.53
C ALA A 307 27.70 -23.40 7.09
#